data_AF-A0A4R5FKH2-F1
#
_entry.id   AF-A0A4R5FKH2-F1
#
_cell.length_a   1.000
_cell.length_b   1.000
_cell.length_c   1.000
_cell.angle_alpha   90.00
_cell.angle_beta   90.00
_cell.angle_gamma   90.00
#
_symmetry.space_group_name_H-M   'P 1'
#
loop_
_entity.id
_entity.type
_entity.pdbx_description
1 polymer ?
#
loop_
_entity_poly.entity_id
_entity_poly.type
_entity_poly.pdbx_seq_one_letter_code
_entity_poly.pdbx_strand_id
1 'polypeptide(L)'
;MLFGLIHITNFEFSYTILLLSPILVAPQIILGFFIGFLRVRYGFVLGFLMHALHNAVFIGFGLLSMLNHSEKLNVETSLYSIKIEETNDIYSPSTQQNYPDSIAYKNVSLKTTLSYLLNTNEILLQTNDEKMFDKTLNLNFKNKSKDSSQTKSIALNQLAKSYDFTIKKNTIQTEVWHLKIMNPEILGKYKTENNSYGNMVTVNPEEIIIKKSKIKTLVDALTKESNTIIFDKTDIKDNYNFTLKTKGFESLNSQLKYKYGLSLVKQKMNMKHITIVFPKQK
;
A
#
# COMPACT_ATOMS: atom_id res chain seq x y z
N MET A 1 4.14 7.85 44.93
CA MET A 1 3.13 8.79 44.38
C MET A 1 3.76 10.00 43.69
N LEU A 2 4.72 10.71 44.30
CA LEU A 2 5.39 11.87 43.68
C LEU A 2 5.98 11.56 42.29
N PHE A 3 6.54 10.36 42.11
CA PHE A 3 7.05 9.87 40.83
C PHE A 3 5.98 9.74 39.73
N GLY A 4 4.72 9.43 40.04
CA GLY A 4 3.68 9.38 39.02
C GLY A 4 3.24 10.79 38.60
N LEU A 5 3.14 11.71 39.56
CA LEU A 5 2.66 13.06 39.34
C LEU A 5 3.61 13.92 38.50
N ILE A 6 4.93 13.69 38.57
CA ILE A 6 5.88 14.41 37.72
C ILE A 6 5.68 14.08 36.23
N HIS A 7 5.12 12.92 35.88
CA HIS A 7 4.87 12.55 34.49
C HIS A 7 3.69 13.30 33.85
N ILE A 8 2.91 14.08 34.63
CA ILE A 8 1.91 14.99 34.07
C ILE A 8 2.59 16.04 33.16
N THR A 9 3.86 16.39 33.40
CA THR A 9 4.59 17.35 32.58
C THR A 9 4.94 16.85 31.18
N ASN A 10 4.73 15.55 30.89
CA ASN A 10 4.91 15.00 29.54
C ASN A 10 3.76 15.34 28.60
N PHE A 11 2.70 15.97 29.10
CA PHE A 11 1.53 16.36 28.34
C PHE A 11 1.41 17.89 28.28
N GLU A 12 0.98 18.42 27.14
CA GLU A 12 0.66 19.85 27.02
C GLU A 12 -0.47 20.21 27.98
N PHE A 13 -0.36 21.36 28.66
CA PHE A 13 -1.33 21.72 29.68
C PHE A 13 -2.70 22.03 29.07
N SER A 14 -3.73 21.29 29.46
CA SER A 14 -5.13 21.50 29.06
C SER A 14 -6.07 21.06 30.17
N TYR A 15 -7.26 21.68 30.25
CA TYR A 15 -8.31 21.29 31.21
C TYR A 15 -8.72 19.82 31.06
N THR A 16 -8.74 19.29 29.84
CA THR A 16 -9.03 17.88 29.58
C THR A 16 -7.94 16.96 30.14
N ILE A 17 -6.67 17.36 30.02
CA ILE A 17 -5.52 16.60 30.53
C ILE A 17 -5.47 16.65 32.06
N LEU A 18 -5.82 17.78 32.67
CA LEU A 18 -5.95 17.89 34.12
C LEU A 18 -7.05 16.97 34.67
N LEU A 19 -8.22 16.96 34.02
CA LEU A 19 -9.34 16.09 34.39
C LEU A 19 -8.99 14.60 34.26
N LEU A 20 -8.30 14.23 33.17
CA LEU A 20 -7.87 12.85 32.92
C LEU A 20 -6.56 12.47 33.62
N SER A 21 -5.91 13.40 34.32
CA SER A 21 -4.59 13.20 34.91
C SER A 21 -4.49 11.95 35.79
N PRO A 22 -5.48 11.56 36.63
CA PRO A 22 -5.38 10.36 37.45
C PRO A 22 -5.29 9.08 36.61
N ILE A 23 -5.93 9.06 35.43
CA ILE A 23 -5.89 7.94 34.49
C ILE A 23 -4.58 7.96 33.71
N LEU A 24 -4.16 9.14 33.24
CA LEU A 24 -2.95 9.30 32.43
C LEU A 24 -1.67 8.91 33.18
N VAL A 25 -1.60 9.14 34.50
CA VAL A 25 -0.44 8.76 35.33
C VAL A 25 -0.64 7.47 36.13
N ALA A 26 -1.81 6.84 36.04
CA ALA A 26 -2.10 5.59 36.75
C ALA A 26 -1.05 4.49 36.44
N PRO A 27 -0.62 4.25 35.18
CA PRO A 27 0.40 3.25 34.89
C PRO A 27 1.70 3.47 35.67
N GLN A 28 2.16 4.72 35.77
CA GLN A 28 3.39 5.14 36.44
C GLN A 28 3.25 5.04 37.97
N ILE A 29 2.08 5.35 38.52
CA ILE A 29 1.79 5.19 39.95
C ILE A 29 1.73 3.71 40.33
N ILE A 30 1.01 2.90 39.55
CA ILE A 30 0.84 1.46 39.78
C ILE A 30 2.19 0.76 39.70
N LEU A 31 2.97 1.01 38.64
CA LEU A 31 4.31 0.45 38.48
C LEU A 31 5.24 0.87 39.62
N GLY A 32 5.24 2.16 39.97
CA GLY A 32 6.03 2.69 41.09
C GLY A 32 5.64 2.05 42.42
N PHE A 33 4.36 1.75 42.63
CA PHE A 33 3.87 1.02 43.80
C PHE A 33 4.36 -0.43 43.82
N PHE A 34 4.26 -1.16 42.71
CA PHE A 34 4.76 -2.54 42.62
C PHE A 34 6.28 -2.62 42.83
N ILE A 35 7.06 -1.74 42.20
CA ILE A 35 8.52 -1.68 42.39
C ILE A 35 8.86 -1.29 43.84
N GLY A 36 8.10 -0.38 44.45
CA GLY A 36 8.22 -0.01 45.86
C GLY A 36 7.96 -1.19 46.80
N PHE A 37 6.86 -1.92 46.59
CA PHE A 37 6.51 -3.12 47.35
C PHE A 37 7.58 -4.20 47.23
N LEU A 38 8.06 -4.48 46.01
CA LEU A 38 9.12 -5.46 45.77
C LEU A 38 10.40 -5.10 46.51
N ARG A 39 10.77 -3.81 46.53
CA ARG A 39 11.95 -3.31 47.23
C ARG A 39 11.88 -3.52 48.74
N VAL A 40 10.72 -3.25 49.33
CA VAL A 40 10.51 -3.35 50.79
C VAL A 40 10.40 -4.82 51.22
N ARG A 41 9.71 -5.66 50.45
CA ARG A 41 9.41 -7.05 50.83
C ARG A 41 10.49 -8.06 50.43
N TYR A 42 11.12 -7.86 49.28
CA TYR A 42 12.07 -8.82 48.68
C TYR A 42 13.46 -8.21 48.45
N GLY A 43 13.70 -7.01 48.97
CA GLY A 43 14.98 -6.32 48.92
C GLY A 43 15.19 -5.48 47.66
N PHE A 44 16.22 -4.63 47.73
CA PHE A 44 16.51 -3.63 46.70
C PHE A 44 16.74 -4.24 45.32
N VAL A 45 17.47 -5.37 45.26
CA VAL A 45 17.88 -6.02 44.01
C VAL A 45 16.67 -6.42 43.15
N LEU A 46 15.63 -7.02 43.75
CA LEU A 46 14.46 -7.46 42.98
C LEU A 46 13.66 -6.27 42.43
N GLY A 47 13.52 -5.20 43.21
CA GLY A 47 12.91 -3.95 42.73
C GLY A 47 13.69 -3.31 41.58
N PHE A 48 15.03 -3.30 41.66
CA PHE A 48 15.90 -2.81 40.59
C PHE A 48 15.77 -3.65 39.31
N LEU A 49 15.80 -4.99 39.43
CA LEU A 49 15.66 -5.89 38.29
C LEU A 49 14.30 -5.74 37.59
N MET A 50 13.21 -5.57 38.35
CA MET A 50 11.89 -5.33 37.76
C MET A 50 11.84 -4.00 37.00
N HIS A 51 12.47 -2.95 37.54
CA HIS A 51 12.57 -1.66 36.84
C HIS A 51 13.42 -1.78 35.56
N ALA A 52 14.56 -2.46 35.64
CA ALA A 52 15.42 -2.71 34.49
C ALA A 52 14.69 -3.54 33.42
N LEU A 53 13.93 -4.57 33.81
CA LEU A 53 13.13 -5.40 32.89
C LEU A 53 12.02 -4.58 32.23
N HIS A 54 11.29 -3.77 33.00
CA HIS A 54 10.28 -2.87 32.43
C HIS A 54 10.88 -1.98 31.34
N ASN A 55 12.02 -1.34 31.62
CA ASN A 55 12.70 -0.50 30.63
C ASN A 55 13.24 -1.32 29.45
N ALA A 56 13.79 -2.51 29.71
CA ALA A 56 14.32 -3.41 28.68
C ALA A 56 13.23 -3.90 27.72
N VAL A 57 11.99 -4.09 28.19
CA VAL A 57 10.86 -4.45 27.32
C VAL A 57 10.59 -3.33 26.31
N PHE A 58 10.48 -2.08 26.75
CA PHE A 58 10.21 -0.95 25.84
C PHE A 58 11.38 -0.66 24.90
N ILE A 59 12.62 -0.66 25.41
CA ILE A 59 13.82 -0.50 24.60
C ILE A 59 13.94 -1.66 23.60
N GLY A 60 13.68 -2.88 24.05
CA GLY A 60 13.71 -4.09 23.24
C GLY A 60 12.71 -4.05 22.10
N PHE A 61 11.47 -3.63 22.35
CA PHE A 61 10.47 -3.43 21.29
C PHE A 61 10.92 -2.36 20.27
N GLY A 62 11.47 -1.24 20.74
CA GLY A 62 12.03 -0.21 19.87
C GLY A 62 13.16 -0.75 18.99
N LEU A 63 14.10 -1.49 19.58
CA LEU A 63 15.23 -2.09 18.87
C LEU A 63 14.78 -3.15 17.86
N LEU A 64 13.85 -4.04 18.23
CA LEU A 64 13.25 -5.02 17.32
C LEU A 64 12.55 -4.36 16.14
N SER A 65 11.83 -3.25 16.37
CA SER A 65 11.20 -2.47 15.30
C SER A 65 12.23 -1.89 14.33
N MET A 66 13.36 -1.38 14.85
CA MET A 66 14.46 -0.86 14.03
C MET A 66 15.18 -1.97 13.26
N LEU A 67 15.36 -3.16 13.83
CA LEU A 67 15.98 -4.31 13.15
C LEU A 67 15.19 -4.79 11.93
N ASN A 68 13.87 -4.56 11.90
CA ASN A 68 13.02 -4.92 10.78
C ASN A 68 13.11 -3.95 9.58
N HIS A 69 13.88 -2.87 9.73
CA HIS A 69 14.13 -1.90 8.67
C HIS A 69 15.61 -1.90 8.30
N SER A 70 15.92 -2.11 7.03
CA SER A 70 17.28 -1.92 6.53
C SER A 70 17.32 -0.68 5.65
N GLU A 71 18.03 0.35 6.09
CA GLU A 71 18.24 1.55 5.30
C GLU A 71 19.11 1.19 4.09
N LYS A 72 18.55 1.34 2.89
CA LYS A 72 19.22 1.03 1.64
C LYS A 72 19.85 2.27 1.01
N LEU A 73 19.15 3.40 1.12
CA LEU A 73 19.59 4.68 0.58
C LEU A 73 19.00 5.82 1.40
N ASN A 74 19.84 6.82 1.71
CA ASN A 74 19.41 8.07 2.30
C ASN A 74 20.26 9.20 1.71
N VAL A 75 19.66 9.99 0.83
CA VAL A 75 20.33 11.05 0.08
C VAL A 75 19.55 12.34 0.22
N GLU A 76 20.26 13.38 0.65
CA GLU A 76 19.75 14.73 0.81
C GLU A 76 20.58 15.67 -0.07
N THR A 77 19.92 16.38 -0.97
CA THR A 77 20.55 17.38 -1.85
C THR A 77 19.72 18.67 -1.89
N SER A 78 20.27 19.72 -2.51
CA SER A 78 19.54 20.96 -2.77
C SER A 78 18.37 20.78 -3.75
N LEU A 79 18.42 19.74 -4.61
CA LEU A 79 17.41 19.50 -5.66
C LEU A 79 16.34 18.48 -5.25
N TYR A 80 16.68 17.50 -4.41
CA TYR A 80 15.76 16.47 -3.96
C TYR A 80 16.23 15.82 -2.65
N SER A 81 15.29 15.13 -1.99
CA SER A 81 15.57 14.16 -0.92
C SER A 81 15.00 12.80 -1.29
N ILE A 82 15.70 11.73 -0.90
CA ILE A 82 15.20 10.36 -1.03
C ILE A 82 15.65 9.49 0.13
N LYS A 83 14.72 8.72 0.68
CA LYS A 83 14.98 7.65 1.63
C LYS A 83 14.32 6.37 1.14
N ILE A 84 15.09 5.28 1.11
CA ILE A 84 14.65 3.93 0.75
C ILE A 84 15.03 3.00 1.90
N GLU A 85 14.03 2.32 2.45
CA GLU A 85 14.22 1.30 3.48
C GLU A 85 13.54 0.01 3.03
N GLU A 86 14.26 -1.12 3.03
CA GLU A 86 13.60 -2.42 2.90
C GLU A 86 12.94 -2.77 4.23
N THR A 87 11.73 -3.31 4.17
CA THR A 87 10.98 -3.74 5.34
C THR A 87 10.55 -5.19 5.18
N ASN A 88 10.53 -5.92 6.29
CA ASN A 88 9.95 -7.26 6.38
C ASN A 88 8.67 -7.26 7.24
N ASP A 89 8.08 -6.09 7.45
CA ASP A 89 6.91 -5.94 8.32
C ASP A 89 5.62 -6.35 7.60
N ILE A 90 5.24 -7.62 7.78
CA ILE A 90 4.02 -8.21 7.20
C ILE A 90 2.75 -7.67 7.88
N TYR A 91 2.86 -7.07 9.07
CA TYR A 91 1.71 -6.61 9.85
C TYR A 91 1.35 -5.15 9.59
N SER A 92 2.30 -4.34 9.12
CA SER A 92 2.04 -2.94 8.79
C SER A 92 1.13 -2.81 7.57
N PRO A 93 0.05 -2.00 7.62
CA PRO A 93 -0.74 -1.71 6.43
C PRO A 93 0.11 -0.97 5.40
N SER A 94 -0.12 -1.28 4.12
CA SER A 94 0.53 -0.56 3.02
C SER A 94 -0.16 0.78 2.78
N THR A 95 0.63 1.84 2.61
CA THR A 95 0.12 3.17 2.25
C THR A 95 0.88 3.73 1.06
N GLN A 96 0.13 4.35 0.14
CA GLN A 96 0.67 4.96 -1.07
C GLN A 96 0.13 6.38 -1.18
N GLN A 97 1.01 7.37 -1.09
CA GLN A 97 0.67 8.77 -1.31
C GLN A 97 1.52 9.34 -2.43
N ASN A 98 0.83 9.88 -3.44
CA ASN A 98 1.40 10.38 -4.67
C ASN A 98 1.04 11.85 -4.85
N TYR A 99 2.06 12.69 -4.87
CA TYR A 99 1.96 14.12 -5.11
C TYR A 99 2.77 14.48 -6.36
N PRO A 100 2.52 15.64 -7.00
CA PRO A 100 3.31 16.07 -8.15
C PRO A 100 4.82 16.11 -7.87
N ASP A 101 5.19 16.53 -6.67
CA ASP A 101 6.58 16.74 -6.24
C ASP A 101 7.06 15.69 -5.22
N SER A 102 6.21 14.78 -4.76
CA SER A 102 6.54 13.90 -3.63
C SER A 102 5.94 12.51 -3.79
N ILE A 103 6.66 11.50 -3.29
CA ILE A 103 6.20 10.10 -3.23
C ILE A 103 6.45 9.63 -1.81
N ALA A 104 5.40 9.18 -1.13
CA ALA A 104 5.47 8.70 0.25
C ALA A 104 4.77 7.34 0.35
N TYR A 105 5.57 6.28 0.27
CA TYR A 105 5.14 4.89 0.29
C TYR A 105 5.62 4.22 1.57
N LYS A 106 4.74 3.45 2.21
CA LYS A 106 5.04 2.63 3.37
C LYS A 106 4.59 1.20 3.12
N ASN A 107 5.50 0.24 3.33
CA ASN A 107 5.27 -1.18 3.13
C ASN A 107 4.65 -1.53 1.76
N VAL A 108 5.23 -0.98 0.68
CA VAL A 108 4.76 -1.19 -0.71
C VAL A 108 5.77 -2.06 -1.44
N SER A 109 5.31 -3.01 -2.26
CA SER A 109 6.21 -3.88 -3.04
C SER A 109 7.04 -3.07 -4.03
N LEU A 110 8.24 -3.58 -4.35
CA LEU A 110 9.09 -3.00 -5.38
C LEU A 110 8.38 -3.01 -6.74
N LYS A 111 7.64 -4.08 -7.06
CA LYS A 111 6.83 -4.18 -8.28
C LYS A 111 5.81 -3.05 -8.41
N THR A 112 5.02 -2.80 -7.36
CA THR A 112 4.02 -1.72 -7.33
C THR A 112 4.68 -0.35 -7.38
N THR A 113 5.81 -0.19 -6.71
CA THR A 113 6.58 1.06 -6.76
C THR A 113 7.06 1.35 -8.19
N LEU A 114 7.62 0.35 -8.87
CA LEU A 114 8.11 0.47 -10.24
C LEU A 114 6.97 0.70 -11.23
N SER A 115 5.80 0.09 -11.04
CA SER A 115 4.64 0.28 -11.94
C SER A 115 4.19 1.74 -11.96
N TYR A 116 4.13 2.37 -10.79
CA TYR A 116 3.82 3.79 -10.66
C TYR A 116 4.90 4.70 -11.27
N LEU A 117 6.17 4.43 -11.00
CA LEU A 117 7.29 5.24 -11.49
C LEU A 117 7.45 5.16 -13.02
N LEU A 118 7.19 3.99 -13.60
CA LEU A 118 7.29 3.74 -15.03
C LEU A 118 6.01 4.06 -15.80
N ASN A 119 4.94 4.46 -15.12
CA ASN A 119 3.60 4.67 -15.69
C ASN A 119 3.11 3.44 -16.49
N THR A 120 3.28 2.25 -15.91
CA THR A 120 2.87 0.98 -16.53
C THR A 120 1.98 0.18 -15.60
N ASN A 121 1.23 -0.78 -16.15
CA ASN A 121 0.49 -1.75 -15.36
C ASN A 121 1.46 -2.83 -14.82
N GLU A 122 1.24 -3.30 -13.59
CA GLU A 122 2.06 -4.36 -12.96
C GLU A 122 2.10 -5.67 -13.76
N ILE A 123 1.02 -5.99 -14.50
CA ILE A 123 0.95 -7.19 -15.35
C ILE A 123 1.95 -7.11 -16.53
N LEU A 124 2.33 -5.89 -16.93
CA LEU A 124 3.30 -5.64 -18.01
C LEU A 124 4.74 -5.49 -17.50
N LEU A 125 4.94 -5.62 -16.17
CA LEU A 125 6.26 -5.65 -15.56
C LEU A 125 6.73 -7.08 -15.42
N GLN A 126 7.91 -7.35 -15.97
CA GLN A 126 8.59 -8.63 -15.88
C GLN A 126 9.92 -8.46 -15.16
N THR A 127 10.42 -9.54 -14.58
CA THR A 127 11.71 -9.55 -13.92
C THR A 127 12.43 -10.88 -14.14
N ASN A 128 13.75 -10.88 -14.01
CA ASN A 128 14.53 -12.10 -13.90
C ASN A 128 14.62 -12.63 -12.45
N ASP A 129 14.15 -11.86 -11.47
CA ASP A 129 14.13 -12.20 -10.05
C ASP A 129 12.80 -11.72 -9.42
N GLU A 130 11.84 -12.64 -9.28
CA GLU A 130 10.52 -12.35 -8.68
C GLU A 130 10.64 -12.06 -7.17
N LYS A 131 11.63 -12.64 -6.48
CA LYS A 131 11.82 -12.37 -5.05
C LYS A 131 12.16 -10.90 -4.80
N MET A 132 12.89 -10.27 -5.72
CA MET A 132 13.14 -8.82 -5.66
C MET A 132 11.88 -7.99 -5.86
N PHE A 133 10.98 -8.42 -6.74
CA PHE A 133 9.69 -7.73 -6.96
C PHE A 133 8.79 -7.77 -5.74
N ASP A 134 8.82 -8.89 -5.00
CA ASP A 134 8.02 -9.11 -3.80
C ASP A 134 8.56 -8.39 -2.56
N LYS A 135 9.82 -7.92 -2.58
CA LYS A 135 10.37 -7.11 -1.49
C LYS A 135 9.52 -5.87 -1.27
N THR A 136 9.15 -5.62 -0.02
CA THR A 136 8.45 -4.40 0.38
C THR A 136 9.45 -3.35 0.87
N LEU A 137 9.11 -2.09 0.59
CA LEU A 137 9.96 -0.95 0.91
C LEU A 137 9.13 0.25 1.38
N ASN A 138 9.78 1.08 2.18
CA ASN A 138 9.36 2.45 2.43
C ASN A 138 10.14 3.36 1.49
N LEU A 139 9.43 4.18 0.72
CA LEU A 139 10.02 5.16 -0.18
C LEU A 139 9.48 6.54 0.18
N ASN A 140 10.37 7.41 0.65
CA ASN A 140 10.08 8.82 0.85
C ASN A 140 10.93 9.63 -0.10
N PHE A 141 10.30 10.26 -1.09
CA PHE A 141 10.95 11.11 -2.07
C PHE A 141 10.32 12.49 -2.07
N LYS A 142 11.15 13.55 -2.08
CA LYS A 142 10.73 14.93 -2.25
C LYS A 142 11.58 15.60 -3.33
N ASN A 143 10.94 16.04 -4.40
CA ASN A 143 11.50 16.97 -5.36
C ASN A 143 11.46 18.38 -4.75
N LYS A 144 12.61 19.05 -4.66
CA LYS A 144 12.76 20.42 -4.16
C LYS A 144 12.97 21.42 -5.29
N SER A 145 13.09 20.95 -6.53
CA SER A 145 13.16 21.82 -7.70
C SER A 145 11.78 22.43 -8.02
N LYS A 146 11.77 23.52 -8.79
CA LYS A 146 10.54 24.17 -9.25
C LYS A 146 9.75 23.31 -10.25
N ASP A 147 10.41 22.36 -10.93
CA ASP A 147 9.81 21.50 -11.94
C ASP A 147 9.51 20.11 -11.35
N SER A 148 8.23 19.86 -11.09
CA SER A 148 7.75 18.59 -10.56
C SER A 148 7.63 17.50 -11.63
N SER A 149 7.81 17.80 -12.92
CA SER A 149 7.66 16.82 -14.00
C SER A 149 8.70 15.70 -13.94
N GLN A 150 9.88 16.00 -13.37
CA GLN A 150 10.99 15.05 -13.28
C GLN A 150 10.94 14.15 -12.04
N THR A 151 10.01 14.39 -11.11
CA THR A 151 9.88 13.66 -9.82
C THR A 151 10.01 12.15 -9.98
N LYS A 152 9.21 11.53 -10.86
CA LYS A 152 9.24 10.08 -11.07
C LYS A 152 10.56 9.60 -11.66
N SER A 153 11.12 10.35 -12.61
CA SER A 153 12.37 9.97 -13.29
C SER A 153 13.57 9.99 -12.33
N ILE A 154 13.64 11.00 -11.44
CA ILE A 154 14.70 11.11 -10.45
C ILE A 154 14.56 9.99 -9.43
N ALA A 155 13.36 9.76 -8.89
CA ALA A 155 13.11 8.68 -7.94
C ALA A 155 13.45 7.30 -8.56
N LEU A 156 13.03 7.05 -9.80
CA LEU A 156 13.35 5.81 -10.52
C LEU A 156 14.86 5.61 -10.72
N ASN A 157 15.59 6.67 -11.07
CA ASN A 157 17.03 6.58 -11.25
C ASN A 157 17.76 6.26 -9.93
N GLN A 158 17.31 6.81 -8.81
CA GLN A 158 17.88 6.48 -7.50
C GLN A 158 17.54 5.06 -7.08
N LEU A 159 16.32 4.61 -7.36
CA LEU A 159 15.89 3.24 -7.11
C LEU A 159 16.71 2.24 -7.94
N ALA A 160 16.92 2.53 -9.23
CA ALA A 160 17.76 1.73 -10.14
C ALA A 160 19.19 1.61 -9.63
N LYS A 161 19.79 2.71 -9.14
CA LYS A 161 21.13 2.69 -8.54
C LYS A 161 21.18 1.89 -7.24
N SER A 162 20.18 2.08 -6.38
CA SER A 162 20.09 1.44 -5.05
C SER A 162 19.99 -0.08 -5.13
N TYR A 163 19.30 -0.60 -6.15
CA TYR A 163 19.08 -2.02 -6.39
C TYR A 163 19.91 -2.58 -7.56
N ASP A 164 20.75 -1.75 -8.16
CA ASP A 164 21.62 -2.06 -9.31
C ASP A 164 20.89 -2.71 -10.50
N PHE A 165 19.62 -2.35 -10.74
CA PHE A 165 18.85 -2.95 -11.85
C PHE A 165 18.94 -2.12 -13.13
N THR A 166 18.70 -2.80 -14.25
CA THR A 166 18.53 -2.17 -15.57
C THR A 166 17.12 -2.37 -16.11
N ILE A 167 16.66 -1.46 -16.97
CA ILE A 167 15.32 -1.49 -17.55
C ILE A 167 15.43 -1.81 -19.03
N LYS A 168 14.79 -2.91 -19.47
CA LYS A 168 14.64 -3.28 -20.88
C LYS A 168 13.20 -3.10 -21.31
N LYS A 169 12.97 -2.60 -22.53
CA LYS A 169 11.63 -2.39 -23.09
C LYS A 169 11.49 -3.21 -24.34
N ASN A 170 10.54 -4.14 -24.33
CA ASN A 170 10.31 -5.05 -25.44
C ASN A 170 8.84 -4.98 -25.85
N THR A 171 8.58 -5.11 -27.15
CA THR A 171 7.20 -5.25 -27.64
C THR A 171 6.91 -6.73 -27.83
N ILE A 172 5.93 -7.24 -27.10
CA ILE A 172 5.58 -8.67 -27.10
C ILE A 172 4.09 -8.79 -27.46
N GLN A 173 3.76 -9.73 -28.34
CA GLN A 173 2.38 -10.08 -28.61
C GLN A 173 1.78 -10.73 -27.36
N THR A 174 0.83 -10.03 -26.73
CA THR A 174 0.24 -10.39 -25.45
C THR A 174 -1.22 -10.71 -25.63
N GLU A 175 -1.70 -11.71 -24.90
CA GLU A 175 -3.12 -12.02 -24.84
C GLU A 175 -3.81 -11.03 -23.91
N VAL A 176 -4.83 -10.36 -24.44
CA VAL A 176 -5.63 -9.36 -23.72
C VAL A 176 -7.11 -9.65 -23.93
N TRP A 177 -7.95 -9.08 -23.09
CA TRP A 177 -9.40 -9.25 -23.16
C TRP A 177 -10.08 -7.92 -23.46
N HIS A 178 -10.98 -7.91 -24.43
CA HIS A 178 -11.83 -6.75 -24.70
C HIS A 178 -13.20 -7.00 -24.07
N LEU A 179 -13.60 -6.13 -23.15
CA LEU A 179 -14.97 -6.10 -22.67
C LEU A 179 -15.85 -5.47 -23.74
N LYS A 180 -16.81 -6.23 -24.25
CA LYS A 180 -17.76 -5.81 -25.28
C LYS A 180 -19.20 -6.01 -24.82
N ILE A 181 -20.10 -5.19 -25.36
CA ILE A 181 -21.54 -5.36 -25.16
C ILE A 181 -22.03 -6.44 -26.13
N MET A 182 -22.67 -7.48 -25.57
CA MET A 182 -23.35 -8.53 -26.33
C MET A 182 -24.85 -8.30 -26.39
N ASN A 183 -25.45 -7.79 -25.30
CA ASN A 183 -26.87 -7.50 -25.22
C ASN A 183 -27.10 -6.16 -24.51
N PRO A 184 -27.32 -5.07 -25.28
CA PRO A 184 -27.56 -3.74 -24.72
C PRO A 184 -28.81 -3.64 -23.84
N GLU A 185 -29.86 -4.44 -24.12
CA GLU A 185 -31.11 -4.42 -23.37
C GLU A 185 -30.91 -4.98 -21.95
N ILE A 186 -30.17 -6.09 -21.83
CA ILE A 186 -29.82 -6.65 -20.52
C ILE A 186 -28.96 -5.66 -19.74
N LEU A 187 -27.94 -5.07 -20.37
CA LEU A 187 -27.07 -4.09 -19.74
C LEU A 187 -27.85 -2.84 -19.27
N GLY A 188 -28.80 -2.38 -20.09
CA GLY A 188 -29.65 -1.23 -19.80
C GLY A 188 -30.45 -1.35 -18.49
N LYS A 189 -30.82 -2.57 -18.07
CA LYS A 189 -31.50 -2.82 -16.79
C LYS A 189 -30.67 -2.45 -15.57
N TYR A 190 -29.36 -2.35 -15.73
CA TYR A 190 -28.41 -2.04 -14.65
C TYR A 190 -27.89 -0.61 -14.72
N LYS A 191 -28.36 0.19 -15.68
CA LYS A 191 -28.02 1.61 -15.82
C LYS A 191 -28.56 2.41 -14.63
N THR A 192 -27.80 3.39 -14.17
CA THR A 192 -28.18 4.28 -13.07
C THR A 192 -28.14 5.73 -13.50
N GLU A 193 -28.87 6.59 -12.80
CA GLU A 193 -28.82 8.03 -13.00
C GLU A 193 -27.44 8.61 -12.68
N ASN A 194 -27.08 9.68 -13.40
CA ASN A 194 -25.83 10.42 -13.21
C ASN A 194 -25.94 11.41 -12.03
N ASN A 195 -26.29 10.93 -10.84
CA ASN A 195 -26.21 11.75 -9.63
C ASN A 195 -24.84 11.57 -8.97
N SER A 196 -24.12 12.68 -8.77
CA SER A 196 -22.69 12.73 -8.39
C SER A 196 -22.36 12.25 -6.97
N TYR A 197 -23.34 11.72 -6.22
CA TYR A 197 -23.17 11.29 -4.83
C TYR A 197 -23.28 9.76 -4.68
N GLY A 198 -22.28 9.16 -4.04
CA GLY A 198 -22.32 7.79 -3.53
C GLY A 198 -21.81 6.69 -4.45
N ASN A 199 -20.80 6.96 -5.29
CA ASN A 199 -20.10 5.90 -6.02
C ASN A 199 -19.42 4.96 -5.01
N MET A 200 -19.63 3.66 -5.17
CA MET A 200 -19.07 2.65 -4.27
C MET A 200 -18.43 1.54 -5.09
N VAL A 201 -17.19 1.20 -4.75
CA VAL A 201 -16.47 0.07 -5.33
C VAL A 201 -15.90 -0.74 -4.17
N THR A 202 -16.36 -1.97 -4.05
CA THR A 202 -15.82 -2.95 -3.12
C THR A 202 -15.28 -4.11 -3.94
N VAL A 203 -14.00 -4.40 -3.79
CA VAL A 203 -13.34 -5.57 -4.37
C VAL A 203 -12.75 -6.35 -3.21
N ASN A 204 -13.31 -7.53 -2.95
CA ASN A 204 -12.82 -8.45 -1.95
C ASN A 204 -12.71 -9.86 -2.57
N PRO A 205 -12.09 -10.83 -1.87
CA PRO A 205 -11.90 -12.18 -2.41
C PRO A 205 -13.18 -12.96 -2.71
N GLU A 206 -14.36 -12.51 -2.27
CA GLU A 206 -15.65 -13.20 -2.48
C GLU A 206 -16.54 -12.54 -3.55
N GLU A 207 -16.46 -11.22 -3.69
CA GLU A 207 -17.26 -10.44 -4.61
C GLU A 207 -16.67 -9.09 -5.02
N ILE A 208 -17.07 -8.69 -6.23
CA ILE A 208 -16.92 -7.35 -6.77
C ILE A 208 -18.29 -6.67 -6.73
N ILE A 209 -18.42 -5.61 -5.95
CA ILE A 209 -19.60 -4.74 -5.91
C ILE A 209 -19.21 -3.39 -6.48
N ILE A 210 -19.94 -2.96 -7.50
CA ILE A 210 -19.78 -1.65 -8.11
C ILE A 210 -21.15 -1.00 -8.14
N LYS A 211 -21.24 0.21 -7.59
CA LYS A 211 -22.48 0.99 -7.60
C LYS A 211 -22.24 2.34 -8.25
N LYS A 212 -23.17 2.74 -9.13
CA LYS A 212 -23.21 4.04 -9.80
C LYS A 212 -21.89 4.44 -10.48
N SER A 213 -21.20 3.48 -11.10
CA SER A 213 -19.87 3.72 -11.66
C SER A 213 -19.78 3.36 -13.13
N LYS A 214 -18.79 3.92 -13.83
CA LYS A 214 -18.55 3.70 -15.26
C LYS A 214 -18.01 2.29 -15.52
N ILE A 215 -18.13 1.83 -16.77
CA ILE A 215 -17.53 0.55 -17.22
C ILE A 215 -16.03 0.49 -16.96
N LYS A 216 -15.31 1.61 -17.11
CA LYS A 216 -13.89 1.69 -16.74
C LYS A 216 -13.62 1.16 -15.32
N THR A 217 -14.45 1.50 -14.35
CA THR A 217 -14.32 1.04 -12.96
C THR A 217 -14.53 -0.48 -12.83
N LEU A 218 -15.45 -1.05 -13.63
CA LEU A 218 -15.62 -2.49 -13.74
C LEU A 218 -14.38 -3.16 -14.34
N VAL A 219 -13.84 -2.59 -15.41
CA VAL A 219 -12.61 -3.10 -16.05
C VAL A 219 -11.43 -3.07 -15.09
N ASP A 220 -11.26 -1.99 -14.31
CA ASP A 220 -10.20 -1.86 -13.30
C ASP A 220 -10.35 -2.95 -12.21
N ALA A 221 -11.58 -3.17 -11.71
CA ALA A 221 -11.86 -4.20 -10.71
C ALA A 221 -11.62 -5.63 -11.25
N LEU A 222 -12.09 -5.93 -12.46
CA LEU A 222 -11.88 -7.22 -13.11
C LEU A 222 -10.40 -7.49 -13.41
N THR A 223 -9.67 -6.47 -13.86
CA THR A 223 -8.22 -6.56 -14.13
C THR A 223 -7.46 -6.92 -12.87
N LYS A 224 -7.78 -6.25 -11.75
CA LYS A 224 -7.17 -6.52 -10.45
C LYS A 224 -7.48 -7.94 -9.95
N GLU A 225 -8.75 -8.34 -10.00
CA GLU A 225 -9.18 -9.65 -9.47
C GLU A 225 -8.68 -10.82 -10.31
N SER A 226 -8.72 -10.70 -11.64
CA SER A 226 -8.33 -11.78 -12.53
C SER A 226 -6.83 -11.84 -12.85
N ASN A 227 -6.08 -10.79 -12.49
CA ASN A 227 -4.70 -10.59 -12.91
C ASN A 227 -4.53 -10.70 -14.44
N THR A 228 -5.51 -10.23 -15.22
CA THR A 228 -5.49 -10.22 -16.69
C THR A 228 -5.70 -8.81 -17.24
N ILE A 229 -5.12 -8.52 -18.41
CA ILE A 229 -5.27 -7.21 -19.04
C ILE A 229 -6.63 -7.15 -19.74
N ILE A 230 -7.51 -6.28 -19.24
CA ILE A 230 -8.84 -6.05 -19.80
C ILE A 230 -8.93 -4.61 -20.32
N PHE A 231 -9.44 -4.44 -21.53
CA PHE A 231 -9.75 -3.13 -22.10
C PHE A 231 -11.25 -2.92 -22.22
N ASP A 232 -11.70 -1.74 -21.81
CA ASP A 232 -13.02 -1.24 -22.14
C ASP A 232 -13.12 -0.97 -23.65
N LYS A 233 -13.95 -1.74 -24.35
CA LYS A 233 -14.30 -1.54 -25.76
C LYS A 233 -15.81 -1.43 -25.94
N THR A 234 -16.48 -0.89 -24.92
CA THR A 234 -17.94 -0.70 -24.91
C THR A 234 -18.34 0.69 -25.42
N ASP A 235 -17.44 1.68 -25.34
CA ASP A 235 -17.64 3.09 -25.73
C ASP A 235 -18.81 3.81 -25.03
N ILE A 236 -19.32 3.26 -23.92
CA ILE A 236 -20.42 3.86 -23.15
C ILE A 236 -19.91 4.72 -21.99
N LYS A 237 -20.62 5.80 -21.70
CA LYS A 237 -20.28 6.78 -20.65
C LYS A 237 -21.21 6.74 -19.44
N ASP A 238 -22.24 5.91 -19.50
CA ASP A 238 -23.25 5.76 -18.47
C ASP A 238 -22.70 5.07 -17.21
N ASN A 239 -23.41 5.26 -16.10
CA ASN A 239 -23.13 4.62 -14.83
C ASN A 239 -23.98 3.34 -14.66
N TYR A 240 -23.42 2.34 -14.00
CA TYR A 240 -24.04 1.02 -13.84
C TYR A 240 -23.83 0.46 -12.43
N ASN A 241 -24.67 -0.52 -12.08
CA ASN A 241 -24.52 -1.34 -10.88
C ASN A 241 -24.11 -2.78 -11.25
N PHE A 242 -23.02 -3.27 -10.67
CA PHE A 242 -22.55 -4.65 -10.84
C PHE A 242 -22.37 -5.33 -9.49
N THR A 243 -22.65 -6.64 -9.46
CA THR A 243 -22.40 -7.51 -8.33
C THR A 243 -22.01 -8.88 -8.89
N LEU A 244 -20.73 -9.19 -8.80
CA LEU A 244 -20.10 -10.38 -9.36
C LEU A 244 -19.45 -11.18 -8.25
N LYS A 245 -19.66 -12.51 -8.24
CA LYS A 245 -18.94 -13.41 -7.34
C LYS A 245 -17.57 -13.76 -7.92
N THR A 246 -16.52 -13.68 -7.11
CA THR A 246 -15.12 -13.91 -7.51
C THR A 246 -14.73 -15.37 -7.30
N LYS A 247 -15.40 -16.29 -8.01
CA LYS A 247 -15.08 -17.74 -8.01
C LYS A 247 -14.16 -18.12 -9.17
N GLY A 248 -13.24 -17.23 -9.53
CA GLY A 248 -12.34 -17.38 -10.67
C GLY A 248 -12.85 -16.75 -11.98
N PHE A 249 -11.94 -16.66 -12.95
CA PHE A 249 -12.13 -15.91 -14.20
C PHE A 249 -13.30 -16.41 -15.05
N GLU A 250 -13.46 -17.73 -15.21
CA GLU A 250 -14.56 -18.31 -15.98
C GLU A 250 -15.95 -18.01 -15.37
N SER A 251 -16.02 -17.98 -14.04
CA SER A 251 -17.24 -17.59 -13.32
C SER A 251 -17.58 -16.12 -13.55
N LEU A 252 -16.58 -15.23 -13.51
CA LEU A 252 -16.76 -13.81 -13.81
C LEU A 252 -17.22 -13.61 -15.26
N ASN A 253 -16.56 -14.26 -16.21
CA ASN A 253 -16.92 -14.18 -17.63
C ASN A 253 -18.35 -14.69 -17.90
N SER A 254 -18.73 -15.79 -17.26
CA SER A 254 -20.10 -16.33 -17.34
C SER A 254 -21.14 -15.36 -16.77
N GLN A 255 -20.87 -14.77 -15.60
CA GLN A 255 -21.76 -13.78 -15.00
C GLN A 255 -21.89 -12.53 -15.88
N LEU A 256 -20.79 -12.01 -16.43
CA LEU A 256 -20.83 -10.90 -17.37
C LEU A 256 -21.74 -11.20 -18.57
N LYS A 257 -21.59 -12.40 -19.15
CA LYS A 257 -22.34 -12.82 -20.34
C LYS A 257 -23.83 -12.99 -20.07
N TYR A 258 -24.17 -13.80 -19.08
CA TYR A 258 -25.55 -14.24 -18.87
C TYR A 258 -26.37 -13.27 -18.00
N LYS A 259 -25.73 -12.55 -17.06
CA LYS A 259 -26.42 -11.62 -16.16
C LYS A 259 -26.41 -10.18 -16.68
N TYR A 260 -25.32 -9.75 -17.30
CA TYR A 260 -25.10 -8.33 -17.65
C TYR A 260 -25.06 -8.04 -19.14
N GLY A 261 -25.13 -9.06 -20.00
CA GLY A 261 -25.05 -8.85 -21.45
C GLY A 261 -23.68 -8.34 -21.92
N LEU A 262 -22.63 -8.62 -21.17
CA LEU A 262 -21.23 -8.23 -21.45
C LEU A 262 -20.38 -9.46 -21.73
N SER A 263 -19.35 -9.38 -22.57
CA SER A 263 -18.45 -10.52 -22.81
C SER A 263 -17.01 -10.08 -22.86
N LEU A 264 -16.13 -10.91 -22.31
CA LEU A 264 -14.69 -10.78 -22.48
C LEU A 264 -14.28 -11.55 -23.73
N VAL A 265 -13.87 -10.81 -24.76
CA VAL A 265 -13.39 -11.38 -26.02
C VAL A 265 -11.87 -11.40 -26.02
N LYS A 266 -11.28 -12.59 -26.12
CA LYS A 266 -9.83 -12.78 -26.20
C LYS A 266 -9.28 -12.15 -27.47
N GLN A 267 -8.17 -11.43 -27.35
CA GLN A 267 -7.46 -10.77 -28.46
C GLN A 267 -5.95 -10.90 -28.25
N LYS A 268 -5.19 -10.74 -29.34
CA LYS A 268 -3.73 -10.63 -29.29
C LYS A 268 -3.34 -9.21 -29.68
N MET A 269 -2.56 -8.55 -28.83
CA MET A 269 -2.09 -7.18 -29.06
C MET A 269 -0.60 -7.06 -28.79
N ASN A 270 0.09 -6.27 -29.61
CA ASN A 270 1.48 -5.93 -29.36
C ASN A 270 1.54 -4.92 -28.20
N MET A 271 1.98 -5.40 -27.04
CA MET A 271 2.07 -4.61 -25.81
C MET A 271 3.54 -4.33 -25.50
N LYS A 272 3.82 -3.13 -24.98
CA LYS A 272 5.13 -2.78 -24.46
C LYS A 272 5.29 -3.38 -23.07
N HIS A 273 6.10 -4.41 -22.96
CA HIS A 273 6.54 -4.97 -21.69
C HIS A 273 7.81 -4.26 -21.22
N ILE A 274 7.90 -4.08 -19.91
CA ILE A 274 9.09 -3.55 -19.27
C ILE A 274 9.69 -4.64 -18.41
N THR A 275 10.90 -5.06 -18.75
CA THR A 275 11.65 -6.06 -17.98
C THR A 275 12.67 -5.37 -17.11
N ILE A 276 12.59 -5.60 -15.80
CA ILE A 276 13.58 -5.16 -14.82
C ILE A 276 14.59 -6.29 -14.66
N VAL A 277 15.87 -5.99 -14.91
CA VAL A 277 16.94 -6.98 -14.86
C VAL A 277 17.86 -6.65 -13.71
N PHE A 278 17.79 -7.46 -12.66
CA PHE A 278 18.70 -7.43 -11.52
C PHE A 278 19.98 -8.22 -11.83
N PRO A 279 21.13 -7.84 -11.27
CA PRO A 279 22.35 -8.61 -11.40
C PRO A 279 22.16 -9.98 -10.73
N LYS A 280 22.74 -11.02 -11.33
CA LYS A 280 22.77 -12.34 -10.67
C LYS A 280 23.55 -12.20 -9.37
N GLN A 281 22.89 -12.47 -8.25
CA GLN A 281 23.59 -12.61 -6.96
C GLN A 281 24.57 -13.78 -7.10
N LYS A 282 25.84 -13.52 -6.78
CA LYS A 282 26.87 -14.57 -6.70
C LYS A 282 26.68 -15.40 -5.45
#